data_AF-A0A8H3CXF2-F1
#
_entry.id   AF-A0A8H3CXF2-F1
#
_cell.length_a   1.000
_cell.length_b   1.000
_cell.length_c   1.000
_cell.angle_alpha   90.00
_cell.angle_beta   90.00
_cell.angle_gamma   90.00
#
_symmetry.space_group_name_H-M   'P 1'
#
loop_
_entity.id
_entity.type
_entity.pdbx_description
1 polymer ?
#
loop_
_entity_poly.entity_id
_entity_poly.type
_entity_poly.pdbx_seq_one_letter_code
_entity_poly.pdbx_strand_id
1 'polypeptide(L)'
;MRSFLVALGFVAFTHGQYTATYDPTNLPDTTEKGQIGTNKCSTKASQTSLCQNVYINSVNDFCLWAPPYTDGHNSSVGQVEEIMVAWCLNDGYGTRLIPDGTITGAHFVQTPDYVQVTGWGDLTKLNIPKGDSGGADGLGNPHGGLVFGKSYGKWQQYHEWTNFMSSTDFCIRACRDDGNDPKHHCNHIYDLQGCDWNIPANYTQGVFEDCQGDTGLPMGIYGSSTFQQGQGPTPAAHPIPPSSSCKFYSSVKNAVAGVTLAPTVPTAAATTTVASVVPGSTATSTAASSTGGAVGRVGSLGWSWAGMMFVGVVGAMLGTVFIL
;
A
#
# COMPACT_ATOMS: atom_id res chain seq x y z
N MET A 1 -2.62 38.52 55.94
CA MET A 1 -2.39 37.18 55.34
C MET A 1 -2.49 37.36 53.83
N ARG A 2 -1.36 37.27 53.10
CA ARG A 2 -1.33 37.48 51.64
C ARG A 2 -1.42 36.13 50.95
N SER A 3 -2.50 35.95 50.20
CA SER A 3 -2.76 34.81 49.33
C SER A 3 -1.77 34.78 48.16
N PHE A 4 -1.25 33.60 47.83
CA PHE A 4 -0.58 33.34 46.56
C PHE A 4 -1.41 32.32 45.78
N LEU A 5 -1.99 32.79 44.68
CA LEU A 5 -2.58 31.97 43.62
C LEU A 5 -1.44 31.47 42.74
N VAL A 6 -1.28 30.15 42.65
CA VAL A 6 -0.38 29.50 41.69
C VAL A 6 -1.21 29.21 40.43
N ALA A 7 -0.93 29.94 39.35
CA ALA A 7 -1.47 29.65 38.04
C ALA A 7 -0.65 28.52 37.41
N LEU A 8 -1.26 27.35 37.19
CA LEU A 8 -0.70 26.33 36.31
C LEU A 8 -0.83 26.80 34.86
N GLY A 9 0.30 27.08 34.23
CA GLY A 9 0.38 27.32 32.79
C GLY A 9 0.16 26.03 32.03
N PHE A 10 -0.86 26.00 31.16
CA PHE A 10 -1.00 24.98 30.13
C PHE A 10 0.15 25.13 29.14
N VAL A 11 1.02 24.11 29.06
CA VAL A 11 1.99 23.99 27.98
C VAL A 11 1.20 23.60 26.74
N ALA A 12 1.06 24.53 25.79
CA ALA A 12 0.54 24.22 24.47
C ALA A 12 1.50 23.23 23.79
N PHE A 13 0.99 22.07 23.40
CA PHE A 13 1.71 21.15 22.54
C PHE A 13 1.91 21.84 21.18
N THR A 14 3.15 22.23 20.88
CA THR A 14 3.51 22.70 19.55
C THR A 14 3.50 21.50 18.61
N HIS A 15 2.44 21.37 17.80
CA HIS A 15 2.45 20.48 16.64
C HIS A 15 3.68 20.82 15.79
N GLY A 16 4.37 19.79 15.28
CA GLY A 16 5.52 19.98 14.40
C GLY A 16 5.14 20.93 13.26
N GLN A 17 5.84 22.05 13.16
CA GLN A 17 5.60 23.02 12.10
C GLN A 17 6.24 22.48 10.82
N TYR A 18 5.43 22.09 9.84
CA TYR A 18 5.91 21.87 8.48
C TYR A 18 6.46 23.20 7.95
N THR A 19 7.60 23.13 7.27
CA THR A 19 8.30 24.32 6.77
C THR A 19 7.55 24.99 5.60
N ALA A 20 6.68 24.24 4.91
CA ALA A 20 5.75 24.73 3.90
C ALA A 20 4.56 23.77 3.74
N THR A 21 3.40 24.31 3.37
CA THR A 21 2.24 23.55 2.89
C THR A 21 1.90 24.04 1.48
N TYR A 22 1.70 23.10 0.56
CA TYR A 22 1.57 23.38 -0.86
C TYR A 22 0.14 23.20 -1.37
N ASP A 23 -0.21 24.00 -2.39
CA ASP A 23 -1.44 23.84 -3.17
C ASP A 23 -1.08 23.06 -4.45
N PRO A 24 -1.77 21.94 -4.77
CA PRO A 24 -1.47 21.14 -5.96
C PRO A 24 -1.65 21.91 -7.29
N THR A 25 -2.28 23.08 -7.28
CA THR A 25 -2.46 23.94 -8.46
C THR A 25 -1.36 24.98 -8.64
N ASN A 26 -0.50 25.19 -7.64
CA ASN A 26 0.56 26.20 -7.67
C ASN A 26 1.82 25.70 -6.96
N LEU A 27 2.54 24.81 -7.64
CA LEU A 27 3.75 24.17 -7.12
C LEU A 27 5.03 24.78 -7.70
N PRO A 28 6.10 24.91 -6.89
CA PRO A 28 7.42 25.19 -7.41
C PRO A 28 7.93 24.00 -8.24
N ASP A 29 8.99 24.21 -9.02
CA ASP A 29 9.62 23.11 -9.77
C ASP A 29 10.13 22.00 -8.84
N THR A 30 10.77 22.37 -7.73
CA THR A 30 11.25 21.43 -6.71
C THR A 30 10.96 21.97 -5.31
N THR A 31 10.84 21.06 -4.34
CA THR A 31 10.64 21.39 -2.92
C THR A 31 11.80 20.96 -2.04
N GLU A 32 12.67 20.08 -2.54
CA GLU A 32 13.83 19.58 -1.82
C GLU A 32 15.12 19.68 -2.66
N LYS A 33 16.25 19.85 -1.97
CA LYS A 33 17.57 19.85 -2.61
C LYS A 33 17.94 18.42 -3.00
N GLY A 34 18.31 18.20 -4.26
CA GLY A 34 18.67 16.86 -4.76
C GLY A 34 17.52 16.17 -5.49
N GLN A 35 16.32 16.77 -5.45
CA GLN A 35 15.16 16.30 -6.22
C GLN A 35 15.49 16.20 -7.72
N ILE A 36 15.35 14.99 -8.27
CA ILE A 36 15.61 14.72 -9.70
C ILE A 36 14.39 15.01 -10.57
N GLY A 37 13.19 14.78 -10.07
CA GLY A 37 11.95 15.06 -10.77
C GLY A 37 11.46 16.49 -10.58
N THR A 38 10.16 16.69 -10.75
CA THR A 38 9.51 18.01 -10.59
C THR A 38 8.18 17.89 -9.86
N ASN A 39 7.87 18.90 -9.05
CA ASN A 39 6.56 19.11 -8.45
C ASN A 39 5.66 19.99 -9.34
N LYS A 40 6.21 20.69 -10.34
CA LYS A 40 5.45 21.48 -11.30
C LYS A 40 5.00 20.62 -12.49
N CYS A 41 4.17 19.63 -12.17
CA CYS A 41 3.72 18.66 -13.15
C CYS A 41 2.87 19.28 -14.27
N SER A 42 2.88 18.64 -15.44
CA SER A 42 1.95 18.94 -16.53
C SER A 42 0.51 18.62 -16.10
N THR A 43 -0.46 18.84 -16.99
CA THR A 43 -1.82 18.32 -16.82
C THR A 43 -1.99 16.98 -17.52
N LYS A 44 -1.46 16.85 -18.74
CA LYS A 44 -1.57 15.63 -19.54
C LYS A 44 -0.52 14.61 -19.16
N ALA A 45 -0.96 13.38 -18.95
CA ALA A 45 -0.12 12.25 -18.62
C ALA A 45 0.87 11.93 -19.75
N SER A 46 2.05 11.48 -19.36
CA SER A 46 3.11 11.05 -20.25
C SER A 46 3.88 9.91 -19.60
N GLN A 47 4.17 8.86 -20.36
CA GLN A 47 5.00 7.74 -19.88
C GLN A 47 6.47 8.14 -19.63
N THR A 48 6.89 9.33 -20.06
CA THR A 48 8.20 9.92 -19.76
C THR A 48 8.16 10.98 -18.66
N SER A 49 7.01 11.16 -17.98
CA SER A 49 6.88 12.15 -16.93
C SER A 49 7.87 11.90 -15.79
N LEU A 50 8.42 12.99 -15.26
CA LEU A 50 9.21 13.04 -14.02
C LEU A 50 8.44 13.72 -12.88
N CYS A 51 7.11 13.76 -12.97
CA CYS A 51 6.26 14.31 -11.92
C CYS A 51 6.47 13.55 -10.60
N GLN A 52 6.60 14.29 -9.51
CA GLN A 52 6.80 13.78 -8.16
C GLN A 52 5.67 14.19 -7.20
N ASN A 53 4.45 14.24 -7.71
CA ASN A 53 3.27 14.39 -6.87
C ASN A 53 2.37 13.16 -7.03
N VAL A 54 1.97 12.56 -5.91
CA VAL A 54 0.96 11.50 -5.90
C VAL A 54 -0.34 12.01 -5.30
N TYR A 55 -1.44 11.41 -5.74
CA TYR A 55 -2.80 11.78 -5.37
C TYR A 55 -3.51 10.55 -4.82
N ILE A 56 -4.26 10.68 -3.72
CA ILE A 56 -5.01 9.58 -3.10
C ILE A 56 -6.43 10.05 -2.79
N ASN A 57 -7.40 9.63 -3.61
CA ASN A 57 -8.79 10.09 -3.54
C ASN A 57 -9.82 8.96 -3.43
N SER A 58 -9.59 7.84 -4.13
CA SER A 58 -10.45 6.65 -4.12
C SER A 58 -9.72 5.47 -4.76
N VAL A 59 -10.34 4.29 -4.78
CA VAL A 59 -9.84 3.11 -5.50
C VAL A 59 -9.73 3.34 -7.01
N ASN A 60 -10.51 4.28 -7.57
CA ASN A 60 -10.44 4.65 -8.99
C ASN A 60 -9.64 5.94 -9.24
N ASP A 61 -9.04 6.52 -8.19
CA ASP A 61 -8.33 7.79 -8.29
C ASP A 61 -7.21 7.83 -7.26
N PHE A 62 -6.14 7.08 -7.55
CA PHE A 62 -4.93 7.07 -6.77
C PHE A 62 -3.68 6.99 -7.65
N CYS A 63 -2.54 7.29 -7.04
CA CYS A 63 -1.23 7.15 -7.62
C CYS A 63 -0.30 6.33 -6.72
N LEU A 64 0.75 5.80 -7.33
CA LEU A 64 1.84 5.08 -6.67
C LEU A 64 3.17 5.70 -7.08
N TRP A 65 4.17 5.50 -6.23
CA TRP A 65 5.56 5.79 -6.55
C TRP A 65 6.20 4.58 -7.20
N ALA A 66 6.89 4.78 -8.32
CA ALA A 66 7.67 3.72 -8.93
C ALA A 66 8.88 4.27 -9.70
N PRO A 67 9.87 3.40 -10.04
CA PRO A 67 11.11 3.82 -10.68
C PRO A 67 10.89 4.59 -12.00
N PRO A 68 11.66 5.68 -12.24
CA PRO A 68 11.61 6.41 -13.49
C PRO A 68 12.21 5.63 -14.67
N TYR A 69 13.09 4.66 -14.40
CA TYR A 69 13.88 3.92 -15.40
C TYR A 69 13.73 2.40 -15.22
N THR A 70 14.03 1.63 -16.28
CA THR A 70 13.86 0.17 -16.37
C THR A 70 15.19 -0.60 -16.44
N ASP A 71 16.33 0.06 -16.23
CA ASP A 71 17.67 -0.48 -16.52
C ASP A 71 18.13 -1.61 -15.57
N GLY A 72 17.28 -2.06 -14.64
CA GLY A 72 17.53 -3.20 -13.74
C GLY A 72 18.57 -2.95 -12.65
N HIS A 73 19.43 -1.94 -12.81
CA HIS A 73 20.46 -1.53 -11.86
C HIS A 73 20.08 -0.28 -11.07
N ASN A 74 19.18 0.56 -11.60
CA ASN A 74 18.63 1.76 -10.96
C ASN A 74 17.09 1.71 -10.98
N SER A 75 16.53 0.55 -10.65
CA SER A 75 15.08 0.35 -10.63
C SER A 75 14.57 -0.49 -9.47
N SER A 76 15.44 -1.09 -8.67
CA SER A 76 14.96 -1.80 -7.48
C SER A 76 14.39 -0.80 -6.48
N VAL A 77 13.24 -1.11 -5.89
CA VAL A 77 12.50 -0.17 -5.04
C VAL A 77 13.39 0.36 -3.93
N GLY A 78 14.00 -0.52 -3.15
CA GLY A 78 14.88 -0.14 -2.04
C GLY A 78 16.26 0.38 -2.47
N GLN A 79 16.51 0.62 -3.76
CA GLN A 79 17.75 1.25 -4.25
C GLN A 79 17.53 2.64 -4.84
N VAL A 80 16.29 2.99 -5.17
CA VAL A 80 15.95 4.21 -5.92
C VAL A 80 14.78 4.97 -5.31
N GLU A 81 14.59 4.83 -3.99
CA GLU A 81 13.48 5.50 -3.29
C GLU A 81 13.58 7.01 -3.49
N GLU A 82 14.79 7.58 -3.44
CA GLU A 82 15.04 9.01 -3.63
C GLU A 82 14.53 9.59 -4.97
N ILE A 83 14.45 8.77 -6.04
CA ILE A 83 14.19 9.25 -7.40
C ILE A 83 12.86 8.77 -7.99
N MET A 84 11.98 8.13 -7.22
CA MET A 84 10.74 7.63 -7.79
C MET A 84 9.86 8.74 -8.35
N VAL A 85 9.05 8.37 -9.35
CA VAL A 85 8.12 9.27 -10.04
C VAL A 85 6.70 8.72 -9.91
N ALA A 86 5.72 9.62 -10.06
CA ALA A 86 4.32 9.28 -9.86
C ALA A 86 3.74 8.54 -11.06
N TRP A 87 3.03 7.45 -10.75
CA TRP A 87 2.19 6.67 -11.65
C TRP A 87 0.76 6.70 -11.15
N CYS A 88 -0.16 7.31 -11.88
CA CYS A 88 -1.56 7.44 -11.50
C CYS A 88 -2.47 6.59 -12.37
N LEU A 89 -3.62 6.18 -11.83
CA LEU A 89 -4.69 5.66 -12.68
C LEU A 89 -5.23 6.73 -13.63
N ASN A 90 -5.29 7.98 -13.21
CA ASN A 90 -5.98 9.01 -13.98
C ASN A 90 -5.04 10.00 -14.68
N ASP A 91 -5.41 10.38 -15.90
CA ASP A 91 -4.87 11.54 -16.60
C ASP A 91 -5.35 12.83 -15.91
N GLY A 92 -4.70 13.97 -16.13
CA GLY A 92 -5.02 15.25 -15.50
C GLY A 92 -4.04 15.66 -14.40
N TYR A 93 -3.15 14.75 -13.99
CA TYR A 93 -2.10 15.00 -13.00
C TYR A 93 -0.71 15.23 -13.61
N GLY A 94 -0.56 15.08 -14.93
CA GLY A 94 0.75 15.18 -15.60
C GLY A 94 1.73 14.06 -15.25
N THR A 95 1.25 12.98 -14.64
CA THR A 95 2.04 11.84 -14.18
C THR A 95 2.20 10.79 -15.29
N ARG A 96 2.85 9.67 -14.97
CA ARG A 96 2.71 8.47 -15.79
C ARG A 96 1.34 7.83 -15.54
N LEU A 97 0.81 7.10 -16.51
CA LEU A 97 -0.40 6.30 -16.31
C LEU A 97 -0.02 4.87 -15.95
N ILE A 98 -0.65 4.35 -14.90
CA ILE A 98 -0.65 2.92 -14.60
C ILE A 98 -1.32 2.19 -15.78
N PRO A 99 -0.65 1.24 -16.46
CA PRO A 99 -1.28 0.54 -17.57
C PRO A 99 -2.53 -0.24 -17.11
N ASP A 100 -3.59 -0.24 -17.93
CA ASP A 100 -4.80 -1.02 -17.62
C ASP A 100 -4.47 -2.51 -17.42
N GLY A 101 -5.11 -3.14 -16.44
CA GLY A 101 -4.84 -4.52 -16.06
C GLY A 101 -3.49 -4.74 -15.35
N THR A 102 -2.82 -3.69 -14.92
CA THR A 102 -1.71 -3.80 -13.95
C THR A 102 -2.24 -4.17 -12.58
N ILE A 103 -3.22 -3.43 -12.08
CA ILE A 103 -3.80 -3.63 -10.75
C ILE A 103 -4.83 -4.77 -10.82
N THR A 104 -4.64 -5.80 -10.01
CA THR A 104 -5.50 -7.00 -9.95
C THR A 104 -6.42 -7.00 -8.74
N GLY A 105 -6.18 -6.16 -7.73
CA GLY A 105 -7.09 -5.85 -6.64
C GLY A 105 -6.63 -4.57 -5.93
N ALA A 106 -7.58 -3.76 -5.46
CA ALA A 106 -7.28 -2.55 -4.72
C ALA A 106 -8.38 -2.18 -3.72
N HIS A 107 -7.99 -1.69 -2.56
CA HIS A 107 -8.89 -1.35 -1.46
C HIS A 107 -8.54 0.04 -0.97
N PHE A 108 -9.42 0.99 -1.23
CA PHE A 108 -9.33 2.32 -0.65
C PHE A 108 -10.12 2.35 0.66
N VAL A 109 -9.49 2.82 1.73
CA VAL A 109 -10.15 3.05 3.02
C VAL A 109 -9.92 4.49 3.45
N GLN A 110 -11.01 5.19 3.74
CA GLN A 110 -11.01 6.50 4.37
C GLN A 110 -11.41 6.36 5.85
N THR A 111 -10.55 6.82 6.75
CA THR A 111 -10.80 6.83 8.19
C THR A 111 -11.00 8.26 8.69
N PRO A 112 -11.24 8.50 9.99
CA PRO A 112 -11.17 9.86 10.53
C PRO A 112 -9.79 10.52 10.38
N ASP A 113 -8.70 9.74 10.42
CA ASP A 113 -7.33 10.25 10.59
C ASP A 113 -6.44 10.09 9.34
N TYR A 114 -6.74 9.14 8.46
CA TYR A 114 -5.93 8.86 7.26
C TYR A 114 -6.75 8.23 6.13
N VAL A 115 -6.22 8.35 4.91
CA VAL A 115 -6.63 7.53 3.77
C VAL A 115 -5.54 6.52 3.45
N GLN A 116 -5.93 5.36 2.92
CA GLN A 116 -4.97 4.38 2.40
C GLN A 116 -5.50 3.68 1.17
N VAL A 117 -4.59 3.21 0.33
CA VAL A 117 -4.86 2.23 -0.73
C VAL A 117 -3.94 1.04 -0.51
N THR A 118 -4.50 -0.17 -0.51
CA THR A 118 -3.77 -1.44 -0.45
C THR A 118 -4.15 -2.30 -1.65
N GLY A 119 -3.23 -3.11 -2.18
CA GLY A 119 -3.58 -3.93 -3.34
C GLY A 119 -2.48 -4.80 -3.90
N TRP A 120 -2.83 -5.46 -5.00
CA TRP A 120 -1.96 -6.34 -5.76
C TRP A 120 -1.97 -5.97 -7.25
N GLY A 121 -0.91 -6.34 -7.95
CA GLY A 121 -0.81 -6.17 -9.39
C GLY A 121 0.44 -6.80 -9.99
N ASP A 122 0.56 -6.68 -11.30
CA ASP A 122 1.83 -6.89 -12.02
C ASP A 122 2.59 -5.57 -12.07
N LEU A 123 3.27 -5.23 -10.97
CA LEU A 123 3.94 -3.94 -10.81
C LEU A 123 5.25 -3.86 -11.60
N THR A 124 5.65 -4.95 -12.26
CA THR A 124 6.74 -4.90 -13.25
C THR A 124 6.42 -3.99 -14.43
N LYS A 125 5.12 -3.73 -14.67
CA LYS A 125 4.63 -2.74 -15.64
C LYS A 125 4.85 -1.28 -15.22
N LEU A 126 5.28 -1.04 -13.97
CA LEU A 126 5.65 0.28 -13.44
C LEU A 126 7.17 0.43 -13.31
N ASN A 127 7.92 -0.35 -14.10
CA ASN A 127 9.39 -0.42 -14.11
C ASN A 127 10.03 -1.11 -12.89
N ILE A 128 9.25 -1.73 -12.01
CA ILE A 128 9.82 -2.48 -10.88
C ILE A 128 10.41 -3.81 -11.39
N PRO A 129 11.65 -4.19 -11.03
CA PRO A 129 12.23 -5.46 -11.42
C PRO A 129 11.39 -6.64 -10.96
N LYS A 130 11.32 -7.68 -11.79
CA LYS A 130 10.64 -8.92 -11.43
C LYS A 130 11.30 -9.55 -10.20
N GLY A 131 10.50 -9.85 -9.17
CA GLY A 131 10.98 -10.47 -7.94
C GLY A 131 11.54 -9.48 -6.91
N ASP A 132 11.46 -8.18 -7.19
CA ASP A 132 11.71 -7.14 -6.19
C ASP A 132 10.67 -7.27 -5.06
N SER A 133 11.15 -7.31 -3.81
CA SER A 133 10.35 -7.44 -2.59
C SER A 133 10.16 -6.12 -1.84
N GLY A 134 10.56 -4.99 -2.42
CA GLY A 134 10.68 -3.72 -1.72
C GLY A 134 11.97 -3.66 -0.89
N GLY A 135 11.99 -2.73 0.06
CA GLY A 135 13.13 -2.43 0.94
C GLY A 135 13.32 -0.92 1.03
N ALA A 136 14.31 -0.49 1.82
CA ALA A 136 14.69 0.91 1.90
C ALA A 136 16.18 1.15 1.62
N ASP A 137 16.49 2.26 0.96
CA ASP A 137 17.86 2.75 0.79
C ASP A 137 18.34 3.57 2.01
N GLY A 138 17.41 3.95 2.89
CA GLY A 138 17.65 4.77 4.08
C GLY A 138 17.88 6.26 3.79
N LEU A 139 17.71 6.68 2.53
CA LEU A 139 17.78 8.07 2.06
C LEU A 139 16.39 8.73 2.01
N GLY A 140 15.34 7.94 2.18
CA GLY A 140 13.96 8.39 2.35
C GLY A 140 13.13 8.26 1.08
N ASN A 141 11.80 8.20 1.26
CA ASN A 141 10.83 8.27 0.18
C ASN A 141 11.08 9.52 -0.71
N PRO A 142 10.66 9.52 -1.99
CA PRO A 142 11.27 10.34 -3.04
C PRO A 142 11.56 11.77 -2.63
N HIS A 143 12.78 12.24 -2.91
CA HIS A 143 13.21 13.58 -2.54
C HIS A 143 12.25 14.60 -3.16
N GLY A 144 11.67 15.44 -2.29
CA GLY A 144 10.69 16.45 -2.67
C GLY A 144 9.33 15.89 -3.13
N GLY A 145 9.06 14.60 -2.92
CA GLY A 145 7.78 13.96 -3.24
C GLY A 145 6.64 14.52 -2.38
N LEU A 146 5.54 14.91 -3.03
CA LEU A 146 4.36 15.47 -2.35
C LEU A 146 3.15 14.54 -2.48
N VAL A 147 2.37 14.42 -1.41
CA VAL A 147 1.13 13.64 -1.38
C VAL A 147 -0.05 14.56 -1.21
N PHE A 148 -1.02 14.45 -2.12
CA PHE A 148 -2.23 15.26 -2.11
C PHE A 148 -3.48 14.40 -2.11
N GLY A 149 -4.60 14.99 -1.71
CA GLY A 149 -5.91 14.39 -1.94
C GLY A 149 -7.05 15.33 -1.61
N LYS A 150 -8.25 14.89 -1.98
CA LYS A 150 -9.52 15.60 -1.74
C LYS A 150 -10.59 14.70 -1.11
N SER A 151 -10.21 13.52 -0.59
CA SER A 151 -11.13 12.57 0.05
C SER A 151 -11.90 13.17 1.22
N TYR A 152 -11.36 14.21 1.87
CA TYR A 152 -12.00 14.95 2.96
C TYR A 152 -12.70 16.24 2.50
N GLY A 153 -13.07 16.32 1.22
CA GLY A 153 -13.95 17.37 0.67
C GLY A 153 -13.24 18.58 0.07
N LYS A 154 -11.98 18.84 0.42
CA LYS A 154 -11.15 19.88 -0.20
C LYS A 154 -9.75 19.33 -0.50
N TRP A 155 -9.09 19.93 -1.49
CA TRP A 155 -7.68 19.64 -1.73
C TRP A 155 -6.85 19.98 -0.50
N GLN A 156 -5.98 19.05 -0.13
CA GLN A 156 -4.98 19.22 0.90
C GLN A 156 -3.72 18.43 0.57
N GLN A 157 -2.61 18.89 1.11
CA GLN A 157 -1.39 18.10 1.21
C GLN A 157 -1.50 17.21 2.46
N TYR A 158 -0.98 16.00 2.37
CA TYR A 158 -0.70 15.13 3.51
C TYR A 158 0.81 15.13 3.74
N HIS A 159 1.27 15.63 4.88
CA HIS A 159 2.71 15.72 5.14
C HIS A 159 3.26 14.42 5.74
N GLU A 160 2.45 13.72 6.53
CA GLU A 160 2.79 12.41 7.09
C GLU A 160 2.18 11.33 6.20
N TRP A 161 3.02 10.53 5.57
CA TRP A 161 2.61 9.47 4.65
C TRP A 161 3.68 8.37 4.58
N THR A 162 3.26 7.19 4.15
CA THR A 162 4.14 6.04 3.98
C THR A 162 3.70 5.23 2.76
N ASN A 163 4.65 4.62 2.06
CA ASN A 163 4.42 3.89 0.81
C ASN A 163 5.35 2.69 0.74
N PHE A 164 4.80 1.51 0.48
CA PHE A 164 5.58 0.29 0.27
C PHE A 164 5.17 -0.33 -1.04
N MET A 165 6.17 -0.73 -1.82
CA MET A 165 6.01 -1.27 -3.16
C MET A 165 6.88 -2.51 -3.30
N SER A 166 6.33 -3.54 -3.95
CA SER A 166 7.09 -4.68 -4.43
C SER A 166 6.81 -4.87 -5.92
N SER A 167 7.29 -5.98 -6.50
CA SER A 167 6.90 -6.39 -7.86
C SER A 167 5.45 -6.90 -7.96
N THR A 168 4.77 -7.15 -6.83
CA THR A 168 3.46 -7.82 -6.80
C THR A 168 2.38 -7.13 -5.96
N ASP A 169 2.77 -6.42 -4.90
CA ASP A 169 1.85 -5.77 -3.96
C ASP A 169 2.28 -4.34 -3.66
N PHE A 170 1.31 -3.54 -3.23
CA PHE A 170 1.52 -2.15 -2.89
C PHE A 170 0.59 -1.73 -1.76
N CYS A 171 1.04 -0.71 -1.05
CA CYS A 171 0.22 0.00 -0.09
C CYS A 171 0.77 1.40 0.14
N ILE A 172 -0.15 2.35 0.23
CA ILE A 172 0.17 3.74 0.52
C ILE A 172 -0.84 4.26 1.52
N ARG A 173 -0.38 4.99 2.53
CA ARG A 173 -1.22 5.67 3.51
C ARG A 173 -0.79 7.12 3.65
N ALA A 174 -1.76 8.01 3.73
CA ALA A 174 -1.55 9.43 3.92
C ALA A 174 -2.44 9.94 5.07
N CYS A 175 -1.80 10.53 6.07
CA CYS A 175 -2.43 10.95 7.31
C CYS A 175 -2.78 12.42 7.23
N ARG A 176 -3.98 12.74 7.72
CA ARG A 176 -4.40 14.12 7.88
C ARG A 176 -3.50 14.80 8.90
N ASP A 177 -3.05 16.01 8.58
CA ASP A 177 -2.24 16.81 9.50
C ASP A 177 -2.99 17.15 10.80
N ASP A 178 -4.32 17.27 10.72
CA ASP A 178 -5.22 17.50 11.85
C ASP A 178 -5.83 16.21 12.42
N GLY A 179 -5.36 15.04 11.96
CA GLY A 179 -5.73 13.74 12.51
C GLY A 179 -5.10 13.49 13.88
N ASN A 180 -5.61 12.48 14.57
CA ASN A 180 -4.98 11.96 15.77
C ASN A 180 -3.67 11.27 15.40
N ASP A 181 -2.56 11.73 15.98
CA ASP A 181 -1.22 11.14 15.90
C ASP A 181 -0.72 10.74 14.48
N PRO A 182 -0.71 11.68 13.51
CA PRO A 182 -0.42 11.37 12.11
C PRO A 182 0.97 10.77 11.90
N LYS A 183 1.96 11.19 12.70
CA LYS A 183 3.35 10.71 12.65
C LYS A 183 3.47 9.20 12.88
N HIS A 184 2.72 8.66 13.83
CA HIS A 184 2.80 7.23 14.13
C HIS A 184 1.85 6.40 13.26
N HIS A 185 0.73 6.96 12.77
CA HIS A 185 -0.14 6.25 11.82
C HIS A 185 0.44 6.16 10.40
N CYS A 186 1.30 7.10 10.02
CA CYS A 186 1.98 7.15 8.71
C CYS A 186 3.50 7.12 8.85
N ASN A 187 3.98 6.32 9.80
CA ASN A 187 5.41 6.20 10.06
C ASN A 187 6.15 5.59 8.86
N HIS A 188 7.40 6.00 8.65
CA HIS A 188 8.21 5.67 7.48
C HIS A 188 9.59 5.09 7.87
N ILE A 189 9.68 4.44 9.03
CA ILE A 189 10.93 3.85 9.57
C ILE A 189 10.91 2.31 9.60
N TYR A 190 9.89 1.69 9.02
CA TYR A 190 9.59 0.27 9.15
C TYR A 190 9.61 -0.46 7.80
N ASP A 191 10.52 -0.06 6.93
CA ASP A 191 10.47 -0.40 5.50
C ASP A 191 10.73 -1.89 5.22
N LEU A 192 11.53 -2.56 6.05
CA LEU A 192 11.74 -4.01 5.96
C LEU A 192 10.53 -4.88 6.39
N GLN A 193 9.42 -4.31 6.90
CA GLN A 193 8.24 -5.10 7.31
C GLN A 193 7.21 -5.28 6.18
N GLY A 194 7.28 -4.45 5.13
CA GLY A 194 6.37 -4.52 3.98
C GLY A 194 4.93 -4.13 4.30
N CYS A 195 4.02 -4.42 3.37
CA CYS A 195 2.68 -3.88 3.37
C CYS A 195 1.77 -4.36 4.50
N ASP A 196 1.59 -5.68 4.64
CA ASP A 196 0.65 -6.26 5.60
C ASP A 196 0.96 -5.88 7.06
N TRP A 197 2.23 -5.64 7.37
CA TRP A 197 2.65 -5.24 8.72
C TRP A 197 2.45 -3.74 8.98
N ASN A 198 2.85 -2.89 8.02
CA ASN A 198 2.79 -1.44 8.16
C ASN A 198 1.37 -0.89 8.00
N ILE A 199 0.60 -1.46 7.07
CA ILE A 199 -0.76 -1.06 6.75
C ILE A 199 -1.68 -2.30 6.79
N PRO A 200 -2.03 -2.82 7.99
CA PRO A 200 -2.94 -3.97 8.09
C PRO A 200 -4.31 -3.63 7.50
N ALA A 201 -4.71 -4.34 6.44
CA ALA A 201 -5.90 -4.04 5.66
C ALA A 201 -6.40 -5.25 4.85
N ASN A 202 -7.42 -5.02 4.01
CA ASN A 202 -7.80 -5.96 2.95
C ASN A 202 -6.79 -5.89 1.79
N TYR A 203 -6.37 -7.06 1.29
CA TYR A 203 -5.48 -7.23 0.14
C TYR A 203 -6.03 -8.29 -0.83
N THR A 204 -7.34 -8.53 -0.82
CA THR A 204 -7.96 -9.58 -1.63
C THR A 204 -7.89 -9.25 -3.13
N GLN A 205 -7.20 -10.09 -3.90
CA GLN A 205 -7.18 -10.00 -5.36
C GLN A 205 -8.57 -10.15 -5.99
N GLY A 206 -8.83 -9.45 -7.09
CA GLY A 206 -10.11 -9.44 -7.79
C GLY A 206 -11.19 -8.57 -7.14
N VAL A 207 -10.89 -7.93 -6.01
CA VAL A 207 -11.78 -7.00 -5.33
C VAL A 207 -11.29 -5.58 -5.54
N PHE A 208 -12.23 -4.69 -5.85
CA PHE A 208 -12.00 -3.26 -5.95
C PHE A 208 -13.06 -2.54 -5.12
N GLU A 209 -12.65 -1.82 -4.08
CA GLU A 209 -13.61 -1.19 -3.17
C GLU A 209 -13.15 0.15 -2.61
N ASP A 210 -14.12 1.05 -2.40
CA ASP A 210 -13.99 2.23 -1.55
C ASP A 210 -14.77 1.99 -0.26
N CYS A 211 -14.11 2.05 0.89
CA CYS A 211 -14.74 1.87 2.20
C CYS A 211 -14.50 3.08 3.10
N GLN A 212 -15.38 3.23 4.09
CA GLN A 212 -15.06 3.96 5.32
C GLN A 212 -14.43 2.97 6.31
N GLY A 213 -13.61 3.44 7.24
CA GLY A 213 -13.00 2.57 8.25
C GLY A 213 -12.71 3.29 9.55
N ASP A 214 -12.51 2.50 10.60
CA ASP A 214 -12.02 2.99 11.87
C ASP A 214 -10.51 3.29 11.78
N THR A 215 -10.03 4.24 12.56
CA THR A 215 -8.59 4.47 12.71
C THR A 215 -7.94 3.25 13.37
N GLY A 216 -6.91 2.71 12.71
CA GLY A 216 -6.13 1.59 13.23
C GLY A 216 -5.22 1.96 14.40
N LEU A 217 -4.46 0.99 14.88
CA LEU A 217 -3.41 1.26 15.87
C LEU A 217 -2.19 1.91 15.20
N PRO A 218 -1.45 2.79 15.90
CA PRO A 218 -0.26 3.44 15.36
C PRO A 218 0.86 2.43 15.08
N MET A 219 1.58 2.63 13.98
CA MET A 219 2.59 1.70 13.49
C MET A 219 3.71 1.51 14.51
N GLY A 220 4.00 0.27 14.85
CA GLY A 220 5.10 -0.08 15.75
C GLY A 220 4.88 0.19 17.23
N ILE A 221 3.67 0.59 17.66
CA ILE A 221 3.38 0.89 19.08
C ILE A 221 2.52 -0.23 19.69
N TYR A 222 3.11 -1.00 20.59
CA TYR A 222 2.48 -2.14 21.26
C TYR A 222 2.30 -1.83 22.75
N GLY A 223 1.12 -1.34 23.13
CA GLY A 223 0.82 -0.89 24.48
C GLY A 223 1.72 0.28 24.87
N SER A 224 2.65 0.06 25.80
CA SER A 224 3.63 1.06 26.23
C SER A 224 5.01 0.90 25.58
N SER A 225 5.16 -0.02 24.61
CA SER A 225 6.44 -0.30 23.94
C SER A 225 6.42 0.14 22.49
N THR A 226 7.56 0.61 22.00
CA THR A 226 7.75 0.97 20.59
C THR A 226 8.75 0.00 19.98
N PHE A 227 8.34 -0.68 18.91
CA PHE A 227 9.21 -1.54 18.13
C PHE A 227 10.25 -0.71 17.39
N GLN A 228 11.50 -1.18 17.38
CA GLN A 228 12.55 -0.66 16.53
C GLN A 228 13.04 -1.76 15.60
N GLN A 229 13.01 -1.47 14.31
CA GLN A 229 13.44 -2.43 13.29
C GLN A 229 14.91 -2.81 13.49
N GLY A 230 15.21 -4.10 13.34
CA GLY A 230 16.55 -4.65 13.58
C GLY A 230 16.92 -4.86 15.05
N GLN A 231 16.09 -4.41 16.01
CA GLN A 231 16.33 -4.59 17.45
C GLN A 231 15.47 -5.73 18.01
N GLY A 232 15.82 -6.97 17.64
CA GLY A 232 15.18 -8.18 18.14
C GLY A 232 14.03 -8.71 17.25
N PRO A 233 13.21 -9.64 17.77
CA PRO A 233 12.13 -10.24 17.01
C PRO A 233 11.08 -9.21 16.60
N THR A 234 10.68 -9.21 15.32
CA THR A 234 9.55 -8.41 14.84
C THR A 234 8.26 -8.90 15.52
N PRO A 235 7.48 -8.01 16.17
CA PRO A 235 6.17 -8.36 16.70
C PRO A 235 5.16 -8.62 15.56
N ALA A 236 4.06 -9.30 15.87
CA ALA A 236 2.97 -9.48 14.90
C ALA A 236 2.38 -8.13 14.50
N ALA A 237 1.91 -8.03 13.24
CA ALA A 237 1.19 -6.86 12.74
C ALA A 237 0.00 -6.50 13.64
N HIS A 238 -0.36 -5.22 13.66
CA HIS A 238 -1.61 -4.80 14.32
C HIS A 238 -2.84 -5.44 13.66
N PRO A 239 -3.94 -5.63 14.41
CA PRO A 239 -5.19 -6.12 13.83
C PRO A 239 -5.71 -5.15 12.76
N ILE A 240 -6.35 -5.71 11.74
CA ILE A 240 -7.01 -4.94 10.69
C ILE A 240 -8.16 -4.13 11.31
N PRO A 241 -8.20 -2.79 11.12
CA PRO A 241 -9.29 -1.98 11.62
C PRO A 241 -10.61 -2.31 10.90
N PRO A 242 -11.76 -2.28 11.59
CA PRO A 242 -13.05 -2.50 10.95
C PRO A 242 -13.28 -1.53 9.78
N SER A 243 -13.84 -2.04 8.69
CA SER A 243 -14.27 -1.24 7.53
C SER A 243 -15.78 -1.41 7.30
N SER A 244 -16.41 -0.38 6.76
CA SER A 244 -17.86 -0.30 6.54
C SER A 244 -18.20 0.58 5.33
N SER A 245 -19.48 0.59 4.95
CA SER A 245 -19.99 1.44 3.85
C SER A 245 -19.25 1.24 2.53
N CYS A 246 -18.81 0.01 2.26
CA CYS A 246 -17.99 -0.33 1.11
C CYS A 246 -18.79 -0.26 -0.19
N LYS A 247 -18.20 0.41 -1.17
CA LYS A 247 -18.70 0.49 -2.54
C LYS A 247 -17.76 -0.29 -3.45
N PHE A 248 -18.32 -1.28 -4.14
CA PHE A 248 -17.56 -2.20 -4.98
C PHE A 248 -17.54 -1.79 -6.45
N TYR A 249 -16.44 -2.13 -7.12
CA TYR A 249 -16.21 -1.92 -8.54
C TYR A 249 -15.76 -3.22 -9.19
N SER A 250 -16.03 -3.36 -10.50
CA SER A 250 -15.60 -4.52 -11.27
C SER A 250 -14.10 -4.49 -11.63
N SER A 251 -13.54 -3.29 -11.75
CA SER A 251 -12.13 -3.05 -12.06
C SER A 251 -11.76 -1.59 -11.81
N VAL A 252 -10.46 -1.30 -11.77
CA VAL A 252 -9.91 0.05 -11.97
C VAL A 252 -9.39 0.19 -13.39
N LYS A 253 -9.43 1.40 -13.95
CA LYS A 253 -8.95 1.69 -15.30
C LYS A 253 -8.57 3.15 -15.44
N ASN A 254 -7.80 3.45 -16.48
CA ASN A 254 -7.43 4.81 -16.77
C ASN A 254 -8.65 5.68 -17.08
N ALA A 255 -8.72 6.84 -16.43
CA ALA A 255 -9.76 7.84 -16.65
C ALA A 255 -9.17 9.26 -16.62
N VAL A 256 -10.03 10.29 -16.67
CA VAL A 256 -9.63 11.68 -16.45
C VAL A 256 -9.90 12.04 -14.98
N ALA A 257 -8.91 12.62 -14.31
CA ALA A 257 -8.98 13.01 -12.91
C ALA A 257 -10.20 13.89 -12.65
N GLY A 258 -10.96 13.55 -11.62
CA GLY A 258 -12.20 14.26 -11.27
C GLY A 258 -13.44 13.89 -12.09
N VAL A 259 -13.33 13.03 -13.10
CA VAL A 259 -14.49 12.40 -13.76
C VAL A 259 -14.73 11.04 -13.10
N THR A 260 -15.63 11.00 -12.12
CA THR A 260 -16.05 9.73 -11.50
C THR A 260 -16.82 8.90 -12.53
N LEU A 261 -16.22 7.81 -12.98
CA LEU A 261 -16.93 6.81 -13.78
C LEU A 261 -17.98 6.13 -12.89
N ALA A 262 -19.23 6.09 -13.37
CA ALA A 262 -20.33 5.47 -12.65
C ALA A 262 -20.06 3.97 -12.40
N PRO A 263 -20.47 3.40 -11.25
CA PRO A 263 -20.33 1.97 -10.99
C PRO A 263 -21.27 1.21 -11.90
N THR A 264 -20.75 0.27 -12.68
CA THR A 264 -21.56 -0.69 -13.43
C THR A 264 -21.53 -2.04 -12.74
N VAL A 265 -22.57 -2.40 -11.96
CA VAL A 265 -22.85 -3.80 -11.50
C VAL A 265 -24.34 -3.93 -11.09
N PRO A 266 -25.07 -5.09 -11.23
CA PRO A 266 -24.69 -6.41 -11.75
C PRO A 266 -25.50 -6.94 -12.96
N THR A 267 -24.92 -7.98 -13.56
CA THR A 267 -25.48 -8.95 -14.51
C THR A 267 -26.85 -9.49 -14.09
N ALA A 268 -27.78 -9.51 -15.05
CA ALA A 268 -29.13 -10.03 -14.89
C ALA A 268 -29.13 -11.51 -14.47
N ALA A 269 -29.91 -11.83 -13.43
CA ALA A 269 -30.30 -13.20 -13.13
C ALA A 269 -31.17 -13.74 -14.27
N ALA A 270 -30.69 -14.77 -14.98
CA ALA A 270 -31.52 -15.55 -15.88
C ALA A 270 -32.51 -16.38 -15.04
N THR A 271 -33.75 -15.91 -14.95
CA THR A 271 -34.88 -16.70 -14.47
C THR A 271 -35.16 -17.81 -15.47
N THR A 272 -34.65 -19.01 -15.24
CA THR A 272 -35.08 -20.21 -15.97
C THR A 272 -36.45 -20.63 -15.49
N THR A 273 -37.43 -20.52 -16.37
CA THR A 273 -38.76 -21.10 -16.28
C THR A 273 -38.66 -22.62 -16.25
N VAL A 274 -39.04 -23.26 -15.14
CA VAL A 274 -39.25 -24.72 -15.09
C VAL A 274 -40.74 -25.00 -15.15
N ALA A 275 -41.19 -25.49 -16.30
CA ALA A 275 -42.51 -26.10 -16.46
C ALA A 275 -42.36 -27.63 -16.57
N SER A 276 -42.81 -28.30 -15.51
CA SER A 276 -43.59 -29.56 -15.45
C SER A 276 -43.17 -30.81 -16.26
N VAL A 277 -43.10 -31.96 -15.57
CA VAL A 277 -43.99 -33.15 -15.67
C VAL A 277 -43.24 -34.43 -15.20
N VAL A 278 -43.81 -35.14 -14.22
CA VAL A 278 -43.56 -36.54 -13.81
C VAL A 278 -44.99 -37.15 -13.72
N PRO A 279 -45.33 -38.39 -14.16
CA PRO A 279 -44.72 -39.65 -13.65
C PRO A 279 -44.74 -40.92 -14.54
N GLY A 280 -44.03 -41.96 -14.05
CA GLY A 280 -44.26 -43.40 -14.30
C GLY A 280 -43.21 -44.07 -15.20
N SER A 281 -42.73 -45.30 -15.03
CA SER A 281 -42.90 -46.40 -14.05
C SER A 281 -41.79 -47.44 -14.33
N THR A 282 -41.33 -48.15 -13.30
CA THR A 282 -40.78 -49.54 -13.27
C THR A 282 -39.88 -50.09 -14.41
N ALA A 283 -38.66 -50.54 -14.06
CA ALA A 283 -38.21 -51.95 -14.15
C ALA A 283 -36.74 -52.17 -13.69
N THR A 284 -36.61 -52.98 -12.64
CA THR A 284 -35.64 -54.05 -12.33
C THR A 284 -34.38 -54.25 -13.20
N SER A 285 -33.19 -54.36 -12.58
CA SER A 285 -32.37 -55.59 -12.49
C SER A 285 -30.93 -55.37 -11.95
N THR A 286 -30.59 -56.16 -10.90
CA THR A 286 -29.33 -56.85 -10.56
C THR A 286 -27.97 -56.17 -10.79
N ALA A 287 -27.21 -55.81 -9.75
CA ALA A 287 -26.34 -56.65 -8.91
C ALA A 287 -25.07 -57.19 -9.62
N ALA A 288 -23.89 -56.73 -9.18
CA ALA A 288 -22.73 -57.59 -8.86
C ALA A 288 -21.63 -56.80 -8.12
N SER A 289 -21.26 -57.34 -6.98
CA SER A 289 -20.16 -56.96 -6.09
C SER A 289 -19.01 -57.96 -6.22
N SER A 290 -17.76 -57.50 -6.11
CA SER A 290 -16.61 -58.28 -5.63
C SER A 290 -15.54 -57.29 -5.11
N THR A 291 -15.29 -57.10 -3.81
CA THR A 291 -14.49 -57.94 -2.86
C THR A 291 -13.29 -58.63 -3.54
N GLY A 292 -12.04 -58.51 -3.11
CA GLY A 292 -11.42 -57.88 -1.95
C GLY A 292 -9.98 -58.42 -1.77
N GLY A 293 -9.27 -57.92 -0.75
CA GLY A 293 -8.02 -58.48 -0.18
C GLY A 293 -6.72 -57.96 -0.81
N ALA A 294 -5.89 -57.10 -0.18
CA ALA A 294 -5.06 -57.30 1.03
C ALA A 294 -4.07 -58.47 0.83
N VAL A 295 -2.76 -58.41 1.05
CA VAL A 295 -1.86 -58.00 2.16
C VAL A 295 -0.42 -58.07 1.55
N GLY A 296 0.67 -57.40 1.93
CA GLY A 296 1.09 -56.72 3.15
C GLY A 296 2.53 -56.18 3.04
N ARG A 297 2.97 -55.64 4.19
CA ARG A 297 4.28 -55.04 4.57
C ARG A 297 5.49 -55.91 4.19
N VAL A 298 6.74 -55.43 4.11
CA VAL A 298 7.60 -54.82 5.15
C VAL A 298 8.89 -54.29 4.44
N GLY A 299 9.53 -53.22 4.94
CA GLY A 299 10.95 -52.97 4.65
C GLY A 299 11.42 -51.55 4.91
N SER A 300 12.14 -51.36 6.01
CA SER A 300 12.72 -50.12 6.56
C SER A 300 14.10 -49.73 5.98
N LEU A 301 14.55 -48.51 6.37
CA LEU A 301 15.93 -47.95 6.40
C LEU A 301 16.33 -47.14 5.15
N GLY A 302 16.90 -45.93 5.22
CA GLY A 302 17.44 -45.15 6.34
C GLY A 302 17.78 -43.71 5.93
N TRP A 303 18.03 -42.86 6.94
CA TRP A 303 18.43 -41.45 6.85
C TRP A 303 19.88 -41.25 6.39
N SER A 304 20.14 -40.11 5.73
CA SER A 304 21.40 -39.34 5.84
C SER A 304 21.18 -37.87 5.43
N TRP A 305 21.59 -36.94 6.30
CA TRP A 305 21.66 -35.50 6.11
C TRP A 305 22.91 -35.07 5.32
N ALA A 306 22.81 -33.95 4.60
CA ALA A 306 23.93 -33.03 4.38
C ALA A 306 23.38 -31.60 4.17
N GLY A 307 23.65 -30.73 5.14
CA GLY A 307 23.33 -29.30 5.09
C GLY A 307 24.40 -28.51 4.33
N MET A 308 24.00 -27.38 3.77
CA MET A 308 24.90 -26.35 3.25
C MET A 308 24.63 -25.05 4.00
N MET A 309 25.56 -24.70 4.89
CA MET A 309 25.62 -23.40 5.55
C MET A 309 26.18 -22.37 4.59
N PHE A 310 25.47 -21.26 4.37
CA PHE A 310 26.04 -20.03 3.83
C PHE A 310 26.44 -19.13 5.00
N VAL A 311 27.76 -18.93 5.14
CA VAL A 311 28.37 -17.97 6.05
C VAL A 311 28.38 -16.61 5.35
N GLY A 312 27.49 -15.71 5.77
CA GLY A 312 27.52 -14.29 5.41
C GLY A 312 28.35 -13.51 6.42
N VAL A 313 29.52 -13.03 6.01
CA VAL A 313 30.42 -12.20 6.80
C VAL A 313 29.83 -10.79 6.94
N VAL A 314 29.50 -10.40 8.17
CA VAL A 314 29.15 -9.01 8.53
C VAL A 314 30.45 -8.24 8.79
N GLY A 315 30.79 -7.32 7.88
CA GLY A 315 31.84 -6.33 8.08
C GLY A 315 31.29 -5.10 8.79
N ALA A 316 31.69 -4.90 10.04
CA ALA A 316 31.45 -3.67 10.79
C ALA A 316 32.43 -2.59 10.32
N MET A 317 31.92 -1.52 9.71
CA MET A 317 32.68 -0.28 9.47
C MET A 317 32.34 0.73 10.56
N LEU A 318 33.31 0.96 11.45
CA LEU A 318 33.36 2.11 12.35
C LEU A 318 33.72 3.35 11.54
N GLY A 319 32.84 4.35 11.53
CA GLY A 319 33.08 5.64 10.90
C GLY A 319 32.73 6.79 11.83
N THR A 320 33.62 7.10 12.76
CA THR A 320 33.67 8.40 13.45
C THR A 320 34.15 9.47 12.47
N VAL A 321 33.36 10.50 12.22
CA VAL A 321 33.87 11.76 11.64
C VAL A 321 33.43 12.92 12.51
N PHE A 322 34.44 13.65 12.95
CA PHE A 322 34.39 14.85 13.77
C PHE A 322 33.85 16.05 12.98
N ILE A 323 33.17 16.89 13.74
CA ILE A 323 32.85 18.30 13.46
C ILE A 323 34.12 19.07 13.10
N LEU A 324 34.10 19.78 11.97
CA LEU A 324 34.51 21.18 11.78
C LEU A 324 34.04 21.67 10.41
#